data_AF-A0A538GNN1-F1
#
_entry.id   AF-A0A538GNN1-F1
#
_cell.length_a   1.000
_cell.length_b   1.000
_cell.length_c   1.000
_cell.angle_alpha   90.00
_cell.angle_beta   90.00
_cell.angle_gamma   90.00
#
_symmetry.space_group_name_H-M   'P 1'
#
loop_
_entity.id
_entity.type
_entity.pdbx_description
1 polymer ?
#
loop_
_entity_poly.entity_id
_entity_poly.type
_entity_poly.pdbx_seq_one_letter_code
_entity_poly.pdbx_strand_id
1 'polypeptide(L)'
;FAFLLAIGFAISLFKVGPALLADLLPISNGFWFVLVEGCIRVTVFVLYLVLISLLPDLRRVFQYHAAEHKAINAFEAGEELEPQIVQRFSLIHPRCGTAFLLWVMVIAIFVFAFFGRPAWYWLIVTRILLLPVIAGIAYELIRFAGKHTGNRVVMGLLAPGLWLQRLTTREPTLDQLEVSIRALREVLALEQGEDARSEARVEVMA
;
A
#
# COMPACT_ATOMS: atom_id res chain seq x y z
N PHE A 1 -8.15 -26.15 6.22
CA PHE A 1 -8.18 -25.76 7.64
C PHE A 1 -7.43 -24.44 7.89
N ALA A 2 -6.11 -24.35 7.65
CA ALA A 2 -5.31 -23.14 7.89
C ALA A 2 -5.87 -21.86 7.22
N PHE A 3 -6.39 -21.96 6.00
CA PHE A 3 -7.00 -20.83 5.30
C PHE A 3 -8.24 -20.25 6.02
N LEU A 4 -9.11 -21.12 6.53
CA LEU A 4 -10.30 -20.69 7.29
C LEU A 4 -9.90 -20.01 8.60
N LEU A 5 -8.87 -20.53 9.27
CA LEU A 5 -8.31 -19.90 10.47
C LEU A 5 -7.72 -18.52 10.16
N ALA A 6 -6.97 -18.38 9.07
CA ALA A 6 -6.38 -17.10 8.67
C ALA A 6 -7.46 -16.06 8.33
N ILE A 7 -8.49 -16.44 7.57
CA ILE A 7 -9.63 -15.56 7.28
C ILE A 7 -10.37 -15.19 8.56
N GLY A 8 -10.68 -16.18 9.41
CA GLY A 8 -11.37 -15.95 10.68
C GLY A 8 -10.60 -15.00 11.58
N PHE A 9 -9.28 -15.18 11.69
CA PHE A 9 -8.38 -14.28 12.42
C PHE A 9 -8.39 -12.87 11.83
N ALA A 10 -8.26 -12.73 10.50
CA ALA A 10 -8.24 -11.43 9.85
C ALA A 10 -9.56 -10.66 10.02
N ILE A 11 -10.71 -11.33 9.84
CA ILE A 11 -12.04 -10.74 10.06
C ILE A 11 -12.18 -10.32 11.52
N SER A 12 -11.77 -11.19 12.45
CA SER A 12 -11.85 -10.92 13.89
C SER A 12 -10.99 -9.70 14.26
N LEU A 13 -9.75 -9.64 13.78
CA LEU A 13 -8.79 -8.60 14.15
C LEU A 13 -9.07 -7.26 13.49
N PHE A 14 -9.44 -7.23 12.20
CA PHE A 14 -9.54 -5.97 11.44
C PHE A 14 -10.97 -5.48 11.23
N LYS A 15 -11.99 -6.32 11.43
CA LYS A 15 -13.39 -5.92 11.26
C LYS A 15 -14.20 -5.98 12.54
N VAL A 16 -14.21 -7.14 13.22
CA VAL A 16 -15.03 -7.34 14.42
C VAL A 16 -14.43 -6.62 15.62
N GLY A 17 -13.13 -6.81 15.87
CA GLY A 17 -12.41 -6.21 17.00
C GLY A 17 -12.55 -4.69 17.09
N PRO A 18 -12.23 -3.93 16.02
CA PRO A 18 -12.37 -2.48 16.04
C PRO A 18 -13.82 -2.01 16.26
N ALA A 19 -14.80 -2.76 15.71
CA ALA A 19 -16.21 -2.45 15.92
C ALA A 19 -16.64 -2.69 17.37
N LEU A 20 -16.23 -3.80 17.99
CA LEU A 20 -16.49 -4.07 19.41
C LEU A 20 -15.84 -3.03 20.31
N LEU A 21 -14.57 -2.67 20.06
CA LEU A 21 -13.86 -1.64 20.82
C LEU A 21 -14.54 -0.27 20.70
N ALA A 22 -15.06 0.08 19.52
CA ALA A 22 -15.81 1.32 19.32
C ALA A 22 -17.17 1.31 20.04
N ASP A 23 -17.84 0.15 20.10
CA ASP A 23 -19.15 0.00 20.75
C ASP A 23 -19.08 0.09 22.29
N LEU A 24 -17.90 -0.15 22.88
CA LEU A 24 -17.65 0.11 24.30
C LEU A 24 -17.65 1.62 24.66
N LEU A 25 -17.50 2.49 23.65
CA LEU A 25 -17.53 3.93 23.84
C LEU A 25 -18.98 4.44 23.66
N PRO A 26 -19.48 5.32 24.55
CA PRO A 26 -20.87 5.81 24.49
C PRO A 26 -21.07 6.85 23.39
N ILE A 27 -20.88 6.46 22.12
CA ILE A 27 -20.98 7.32 20.94
C ILE A 27 -22.35 7.12 20.29
N SER A 28 -23.24 8.09 20.45
CA SER A 28 -24.61 8.03 19.92
C SER A 28 -24.71 8.42 18.43
N ASN A 29 -23.79 9.24 17.94
CA ASN A 29 -23.81 9.74 16.56
C ASN A 29 -23.07 8.80 15.62
N GLY A 30 -23.75 8.35 14.56
CA GLY A 30 -23.20 7.42 13.57
C GLY A 30 -21.94 7.91 12.84
N PHE A 31 -21.82 9.21 12.59
CA PHE A 31 -20.62 9.80 11.98
C PHE A 31 -19.40 9.63 12.89
N TRP A 32 -19.53 10.03 14.15
CA TRP A 32 -18.46 9.91 15.15
C TRP A 32 -18.11 8.45 15.43
N PHE A 33 -19.11 7.56 15.41
CA PHE A 33 -18.87 6.12 15.58
C PHE A 33 -17.98 5.58 14.46
N VAL A 34 -18.29 5.86 13.19
CA VAL A 34 -17.50 5.39 12.05
C VAL A 34 -16.08 5.97 12.07
N LEU A 35 -15.95 7.25 12.45
CA LEU A 35 -14.64 7.89 12.57
C LEU A 35 -13.78 7.20 13.64
N VAL A 36 -14.35 6.94 14.83
CA VAL A 36 -13.65 6.29 15.94
C VAL A 36 -13.34 4.83 15.63
N GLU A 37 -14.29 4.06 15.09
CA GLU A 37 -14.06 2.68 14.60
C GLU A 37 -12.91 2.66 13.57
N GLY A 38 -12.91 3.63 12.66
CA GLY A 38 -11.86 3.84 11.67
C GLY A 38 -10.48 4.06 12.29
N CYS A 39 -10.38 5.00 13.23
CA CYS A 39 -9.14 5.30 13.94
C CYS A 39 -8.61 4.09 14.73
N ILE A 40 -9.50 3.36 15.42
CA ILE A 40 -9.15 2.12 16.12
C ILE A 40 -8.63 1.10 15.10
N ARG A 41 -9.30 0.92 13.97
CA ARG A 41 -8.88 -0.03 12.92
C ARG A 41 -7.50 0.30 12.37
N VAL A 42 -7.21 1.57 12.07
CA VAL A 42 -5.88 2.00 11.60
C VAL A 42 -4.82 1.73 12.68
N THR A 43 -5.14 2.01 13.95
CA THR A 43 -4.23 1.74 15.08
C THR A 43 -3.93 0.25 15.19
N VAL A 44 -4.95 -0.61 15.15
CA VAL A 44 -4.80 -2.07 15.18
C VAL A 44 -3.98 -2.56 13.99
N PHE A 45 -4.19 -2.00 12.79
CA PHE A 45 -3.42 -2.33 11.60
C PHE A 45 -1.93 -1.98 11.75
N VAL A 46 -1.62 -0.77 12.21
CA VAL A 46 -0.24 -0.36 12.45
C VAL A 46 0.41 -1.22 13.53
N LEU A 47 -0.28 -1.47 14.64
CA LEU A 47 0.22 -2.34 15.71
C LEU A 47 0.49 -3.76 15.21
N TYR A 48 -0.43 -4.32 14.42
CA TYR A 48 -0.25 -5.62 13.80
C TYR A 48 1.01 -5.66 12.93
N LEU A 49 1.21 -4.65 12.06
CA LEU A 49 2.41 -4.57 11.22
C LEU A 49 3.69 -4.50 12.06
N VAL A 50 3.69 -3.70 13.13
CA VAL A 50 4.83 -3.62 14.06
C VAL A 50 5.12 -4.99 14.66
N LEU A 51 4.10 -5.70 15.16
CA LEU A 51 4.28 -7.01 15.78
C LEU A 51 4.80 -8.07 14.81
N ILE A 52 4.23 -8.17 13.61
CA ILE A 52 4.72 -9.15 12.62
C ILE A 52 6.10 -8.79 12.07
N SER A 53 6.49 -7.51 12.09
CA SER A 53 7.84 -7.08 11.69
C SER A 53 8.95 -7.61 12.61
N LEU A 54 8.59 -8.15 13.77
CA LEU A 54 9.51 -8.79 14.70
C LEU A 54 9.81 -10.24 14.29
N LEU A 55 8.97 -10.87 13.47
CA LEU A 55 9.15 -12.24 13.02
C LEU A 55 10.27 -12.33 11.97
N PRO A 56 11.27 -13.22 12.13
CA PRO A 56 12.41 -13.32 11.20
C PRO A 56 12.02 -13.54 9.74
N ASP A 57 11.03 -14.40 9.49
CA ASP A 57 10.57 -14.70 8.12
C ASP A 57 9.96 -13.46 7.45
N LEU A 58 9.16 -12.69 8.18
CA LEU A 58 8.57 -11.46 7.67
C LEU A 58 9.63 -10.37 7.48
N ARG A 59 10.66 -10.31 8.34
CA ARG A 59 11.81 -9.42 8.11
C ARG A 59 12.47 -9.71 6.77
N ARG A 60 12.64 -10.98 6.40
CA ARG A 60 13.19 -11.37 5.09
C ARG A 60 12.33 -10.89 3.93
N VAL A 61 11.01 -10.98 4.05
CA VAL A 61 10.07 -10.42 3.05
C VAL A 61 10.23 -8.90 2.94
N PHE A 62 10.36 -8.21 4.07
CA PHE A 62 10.58 -6.75 4.09
C PHE A 62 11.94 -6.32 3.51
N GLN A 63 12.93 -7.20 3.52
CA GLN A 63 14.18 -6.98 2.80
C GLN A 63 13.99 -7.08 1.29
N TYR A 64 13.27 -8.09 0.80
CA TYR A 64 12.96 -8.17 -0.64
C TYR A 64 12.13 -6.98 -1.13
N HIS A 65 11.17 -6.52 -0.32
CA HIS A 65 10.42 -5.31 -0.63
C HIS A 65 11.31 -4.06 -0.69
N ALA A 66 12.27 -3.93 0.24
CA ALA A 66 13.25 -2.85 0.15
C ALA A 66 14.18 -2.99 -1.07
N ALA A 67 14.52 -4.21 -1.48
CA ALA A 67 15.33 -4.46 -2.66
C ALA A 67 14.62 -4.00 -3.94
N GLU A 68 13.30 -4.18 -4.03
CA GLU A 68 12.46 -3.63 -5.10
C GLU A 68 12.56 -2.11 -5.15
N HIS A 69 12.33 -1.45 -4.00
CA HIS A 69 12.41 0.01 -3.93
C HIS A 69 13.79 0.56 -4.31
N LYS A 70 14.86 -0.07 -3.85
CA LYS A 70 16.23 0.37 -4.18
C LYS A 70 16.51 0.20 -5.68
N ALA A 71 16.12 -0.92 -6.28
CA ALA A 71 16.33 -1.17 -7.71
C ALA A 71 15.56 -0.17 -8.58
N ILE A 72 14.29 0.11 -8.25
CA ILE A 72 13.47 1.11 -8.95
C ILE A 72 14.06 2.51 -8.77
N ASN A 73 14.44 2.89 -7.55
CA ASN A 73 15.08 4.19 -7.28
C ASN A 73 16.38 4.38 -8.08
N ALA A 74 17.20 3.34 -8.19
CA ALA A 74 18.44 3.37 -8.97
C ALA A 74 18.17 3.52 -10.47
N PHE A 75 17.21 2.76 -10.99
CA PHE A 75 16.76 2.86 -12.37
C PHE A 75 16.25 4.26 -12.71
N GLU A 76 15.42 4.84 -11.85
CA GLU A 76 14.84 6.18 -12.05
C GLU A 76 15.88 7.31 -11.93
N ALA A 77 16.98 7.06 -11.21
CA ALA A 77 18.13 7.95 -11.18
C ALA A 77 19.05 7.79 -12.39
N GLY A 78 18.80 6.82 -13.27
CA GLY A 78 19.64 6.53 -14.43
C GLY A 78 20.99 5.89 -14.08
N GLU A 79 21.13 5.30 -12.88
CA GLU A 79 22.35 4.62 -12.45
C GLU A 79 22.42 3.19 -13.00
N GLU A 80 23.64 2.64 -13.01
CA GLU A 80 23.86 1.23 -13.35
C GLU A 80 23.20 0.30 -12.32
N LEU A 81 22.47 -0.70 -12.83
CA LEU A 81 21.80 -1.71 -12.02
C LEU A 81 22.76 -2.80 -11.55
N GLU A 82 23.73 -2.42 -10.73
CA GLU A 82 24.67 -3.31 -10.04
C GLU A 82 24.35 -3.35 -8.54
N PRO A 83 24.34 -4.52 -7.86
CA PRO A 83 23.95 -4.63 -6.46
C PRO A 83 24.66 -3.64 -5.52
N GLN A 84 25.96 -3.38 -5.73
CA GLN A 84 26.77 -2.48 -4.89
C GLN A 84 26.39 -0.99 -5.06
N ILE A 85 25.89 -0.61 -6.23
CA ILE A 85 25.41 0.74 -6.53
C ILE A 85 23.99 0.89 -5.97
N VAL A 86 23.11 -0.05 -6.32
CA VAL A 86 21.71 -0.08 -5.91
C VAL A 86 21.57 -0.08 -4.37
N GLN A 87 22.49 -0.71 -3.64
CA GLN A 87 22.46 -0.72 -2.17
C GLN A 87 22.45 0.67 -1.52
N ARG A 88 22.97 1.70 -2.20
CA ARG A 88 23.07 3.07 -1.67
C ARG A 88 21.75 3.84 -1.75
N PHE A 89 20.78 3.33 -2.51
CA PHE A 89 19.49 4.00 -2.72
C PHE A 89 18.55 3.87 -1.52
N SER A 90 17.54 4.73 -1.51
CA SER A 90 16.53 4.80 -0.45
C SER A 90 15.71 3.51 -0.33
N LEU A 91 15.41 3.11 0.91
CA LEU A 91 14.43 2.05 1.22
C LEU A 91 12.98 2.45 0.93
N ILE A 92 12.73 3.74 0.75
CA ILE A 92 11.40 4.33 0.62
C ILE A 92 11.20 4.75 -0.83
N HIS A 93 10.03 4.43 -1.39
CA HIS A 93 9.61 4.87 -2.72
C HIS A 93 8.22 5.53 -2.65
N PRO A 94 8.04 6.75 -3.20
CA PRO A 94 6.76 7.48 -3.12
C PRO A 94 5.56 6.76 -3.75
N ARG A 95 5.80 5.85 -4.70
CA ARG A 95 4.75 5.13 -5.44
C ARG A 95 4.49 3.70 -4.94
N CYS A 96 4.94 3.35 -3.75
CA CYS A 96 4.75 2.01 -3.20
C CYS A 96 3.28 1.69 -2.85
N GLY A 97 2.83 0.48 -3.17
CA GLY A 97 1.50 -0.04 -2.86
C GLY A 97 1.21 -0.22 -1.36
N THR A 98 2.22 -0.28 -0.48
CA THR A 98 1.98 -0.30 0.97
C THR A 98 1.38 1.02 1.47
N ALA A 99 1.76 2.15 0.86
CA ALA A 99 1.12 3.43 1.12
C ALA A 99 -0.32 3.45 0.56
N PHE A 100 -0.57 2.77 -0.56
CA PHE A 100 -1.91 2.65 -1.16
C PHE A 100 -2.93 2.04 -0.21
N LEU A 101 -2.60 0.94 0.46
CA LEU A 101 -3.52 0.32 1.42
C LEU A 101 -3.88 1.26 2.58
N LEU A 102 -2.91 2.00 3.12
CA LEU A 102 -3.16 2.99 4.17
C LEU A 102 -4.10 4.10 3.67
N TRP A 103 -3.85 4.64 2.47
CA TRP A 103 -4.67 5.70 1.90
C TRP A 103 -6.10 5.22 1.61
N VAL A 104 -6.27 4.00 1.09
CA VAL A 104 -7.59 3.37 0.93
C VAL A 104 -8.32 3.30 2.28
N MET A 105 -7.64 2.87 3.35
CA MET A 105 -8.25 2.82 4.69
C MET A 105 -8.63 4.21 5.19
N VAL A 106 -7.73 5.19 5.12
CA VAL A 106 -7.98 6.55 5.60
C VAL A 106 -9.13 7.21 4.82
N ILE A 107 -9.10 7.15 3.49
CA ILE A 107 -10.16 7.70 2.63
C ILE A 107 -11.48 6.98 2.90
N ALA A 108 -11.47 5.65 3.07
CA ALA A 108 -12.67 4.89 3.41
C ALA A 108 -13.32 5.38 4.72
N ILE A 109 -12.52 5.72 5.74
CA ILE A 109 -13.07 6.25 7.01
C ILE A 109 -13.84 7.53 6.76
N PHE A 110 -13.25 8.49 6.05
CA PHE A 110 -13.92 9.76 5.75
C PHE A 110 -15.15 9.58 4.87
N VAL A 111 -15.06 8.77 3.81
CA VAL A 111 -16.18 8.51 2.90
C VAL A 111 -17.33 7.83 3.64
N PHE A 112 -17.07 6.76 4.40
CA PHE A 112 -18.12 6.04 5.10
C PHE A 112 -18.66 6.77 6.33
N ALA A 113 -17.92 7.73 6.91
CA ALA A 113 -18.41 8.51 8.04
C ALA A 113 -19.69 9.28 7.69
N PHE A 114 -19.82 9.78 6.45
CA PHE A 114 -21.04 10.45 5.99
C PHE A 114 -22.27 9.54 5.89
N PHE A 115 -22.07 8.21 5.80
CA PHE A 115 -23.17 7.24 5.75
C PHE A 115 -23.54 6.69 7.14
N GLY A 116 -22.65 6.82 8.13
CA GLY A 116 -22.89 6.36 9.50
C GLY A 116 -23.12 4.84 9.60
N ARG A 117 -24.17 4.44 10.34
CA ARG A 117 -24.55 3.03 10.58
C ARG A 117 -25.91 2.73 9.94
N PRO A 118 -25.99 2.59 8.59
CA PRO A 118 -27.24 2.23 7.94
C PRO A 118 -27.59 0.75 8.22
N ALA A 119 -28.79 0.35 7.82
CA ALA A 119 -29.20 -1.06 7.90
C ALA A 119 -28.19 -1.99 7.17
N TRP A 120 -28.04 -3.22 7.64
CA TRP A 120 -26.98 -4.15 7.21
C TRP A 120 -26.90 -4.39 5.70
N TYR A 121 -28.03 -4.36 4.98
CA TYR A 121 -28.06 -4.49 3.52
C TYR A 121 -27.49 -3.24 2.83
N TRP A 122 -27.88 -2.04 3.26
CA TRP A 122 -27.32 -0.78 2.78
C TRP A 122 -25.83 -0.64 3.12
N LEU A 123 -25.43 -1.15 4.29
CA LEU A 123 -24.04 -1.22 4.74
C LEU A 123 -23.18 -2.01 3.75
N ILE A 124 -23.67 -3.15 3.25
CA ILE A 124 -22.98 -3.98 2.26
C ILE A 124 -22.96 -3.29 0.90
N VAL A 125 -24.11 -2.80 0.42
CA VAL A 125 -24.23 -2.16 -0.90
C VAL A 125 -23.30 -0.95 -1.02
N THR A 126 -23.32 -0.06 -0.02
CA THR A 126 -22.46 1.14 0.00
C THR A 126 -20.98 0.77 -0.01
N ARG A 127 -20.56 -0.28 0.72
CA ARG A 127 -19.15 -0.72 0.74
C ARG A 127 -18.69 -1.28 -0.59
N ILE A 128 -19.49 -2.13 -1.22
CA ILE A 128 -19.12 -2.74 -2.50
C ILE A 128 -19.05 -1.66 -3.59
N LEU A 129 -20.05 -0.78 -3.66
CA LEU A 129 -20.15 0.23 -4.71
C LEU A 129 -19.11 1.35 -4.55
N LEU A 130 -18.78 1.76 -3.32
CA LEU A 130 -17.81 2.84 -3.08
C LEU A 130 -16.35 2.35 -3.08
N LEU A 131 -16.09 1.04 -3.04
CA LEU A 131 -14.72 0.51 -3.02
C LEU A 131 -13.90 0.91 -4.26
N PRO A 132 -14.41 0.81 -5.51
CA PRO A 132 -13.70 1.31 -6.69
C PRO A 132 -13.43 2.82 -6.64
N VAL A 133 -14.39 3.60 -6.12
CA VAL A 133 -14.24 5.06 -5.99
C VAL A 133 -13.12 5.40 -5.00
N ILE A 134 -13.13 4.76 -3.84
CA ILE A 134 -12.09 4.94 -2.82
C ILE A 134 -10.71 4.53 -3.36
N ALA A 135 -10.63 3.40 -4.05
CA ALA A 135 -9.40 2.92 -4.68
C ALA A 135 -8.89 3.91 -5.75
N GLY A 136 -9.79 4.45 -6.58
CA GLY A 136 -9.46 5.46 -7.59
C GLY A 136 -8.90 6.75 -6.97
N ILE A 137 -9.53 7.25 -5.90
CA ILE A 137 -9.04 8.44 -5.18
C ILE A 137 -7.65 8.15 -4.56
N ALA A 138 -7.47 6.99 -3.94
CA ALA A 138 -6.18 6.61 -3.36
C ALA A 138 -5.08 6.48 -4.43
N TYR A 139 -5.41 5.92 -5.59
CA TYR A 139 -4.50 5.80 -6.73
C TYR A 139 -4.08 7.17 -7.25
N GLU A 140 -5.04 8.06 -7.53
CA GLU A 140 -4.73 9.41 -8.04
C GLU A 140 -3.95 10.24 -7.02
N LEU A 141 -4.22 10.07 -5.72
CA LEU A 141 -3.44 10.71 -4.66
C LEU A 141 -1.96 10.29 -4.70
N ILE A 142 -1.68 8.99 -4.83
CA ILE A 142 -0.31 8.46 -4.89
C ILE A 142 0.37 8.77 -6.23
N ARG A 143 -0.38 8.76 -7.32
CA ARG A 143 0.12 9.14 -8.63
C ARG A 143 0.51 10.63 -8.66
N PHE A 144 -0.35 11.48 -8.12
CA PHE A 144 -0.09 12.92 -7.99
C PHE A 144 1.14 13.18 -7.10
N ALA A 145 1.21 12.47 -5.97
CA ALA A 145 2.35 12.46 -5.07
C ALA A 145 3.68 12.13 -5.74
N GLY A 146 3.72 11.04 -6.51
CA GLY A 146 4.91 10.61 -7.24
C GLY A 146 5.40 11.65 -8.26
N LYS A 147 4.48 12.44 -8.83
CA LYS A 147 4.83 13.53 -9.76
C LYS A 147 5.33 14.80 -9.07
N HIS A 148 5.08 14.96 -7.76
CA HIS A 148 5.37 16.19 -7.01
C HIS A 148 6.28 15.93 -5.79
N THR A 149 7.30 15.09 -5.97
CA THR A 149 8.29 14.76 -4.93
C THR A 149 9.04 15.97 -4.36
N GLY A 150 9.21 17.03 -5.14
CA GLY A 150 9.83 18.28 -4.68
C GLY A 150 8.94 19.18 -3.81
N ASN A 151 7.63 18.94 -3.74
CA ASN A 151 6.71 19.80 -2.99
C ASN A 151 6.59 19.34 -1.52
N ARG A 152 7.10 20.16 -0.59
CA ARG A 152 7.10 19.87 0.86
C ARG A 152 5.69 19.66 1.43
N VAL A 153 4.68 20.34 0.89
CA VAL A 153 3.28 20.20 1.35
C VAL A 153 2.75 18.82 0.96
N VAL A 154 2.97 18.41 -0.29
CA VAL A 154 2.56 17.10 -0.79
C VAL A 154 3.27 15.98 -0.02
N MET A 155 4.58 16.12 0.19
CA MET A 155 5.36 15.15 0.97
C MET A 155 4.93 15.11 2.45
N GLY A 156 4.52 16.24 3.04
CA GLY A 156 3.95 16.31 4.38
C GLY A 156 2.64 15.54 4.50
N LEU A 157 1.74 15.68 3.51
CA LEU A 157 0.49 14.92 3.45
C LEU A 157 0.77 13.41 3.37
N LEU A 158 1.78 13.00 2.62
CA LEU A 158 2.13 11.59 2.39
C LEU A 158 2.96 10.96 3.49
N ALA A 159 3.50 11.77 4.40
CA ALA A 159 4.41 11.32 5.46
C ALA A 159 3.89 10.09 6.22
N PRO A 160 2.59 9.97 6.58
CA PRO A 160 2.08 8.77 7.24
C PRO A 160 2.27 7.49 6.42
N GLY A 161 2.04 7.56 5.10
CA GLY A 161 2.27 6.44 4.18
C GLY A 161 3.74 6.09 4.04
N LEU A 162 4.62 7.10 4.00
CA LEU A 162 6.07 6.90 3.94
C LEU A 162 6.62 6.32 5.26
N TRP A 163 6.05 6.69 6.40
CA TRP A 163 6.41 6.10 7.70
C TRP A 163 5.99 4.63 7.79
N LEU A 164 4.85 4.26 7.19
CA LEU A 164 4.43 2.87 7.12
C LEU A 164 5.42 2.01 6.33
N GLN A 165 6.03 2.56 5.27
CA GLN A 165 7.09 1.87 4.54
C GLN A 165 8.27 1.53 5.45
N ARG A 166 8.66 2.42 6.37
CA ARG A 166 9.75 2.15 7.35
C ARG A 166 9.48 0.95 8.24
N LEU A 167 8.21 0.56 8.45
CA LEU A 167 7.82 -0.63 9.19
C LEU A 167 7.88 -1.91 8.33
N THR A 168 7.74 -1.77 7.01
CA THR A 168 7.61 -2.87 6.04
C THR A 168 8.81 -3.00 5.09
N THR A 169 9.89 -2.26 5.37
CA THR A 169 11.17 -2.31 4.64
C THR A 169 12.32 -2.57 5.61
N ARG A 170 13.29 -3.40 5.19
CA ARG A 170 14.53 -3.69 5.93
C ARG A 170 15.71 -3.69 4.97
N GLU A 171 16.92 -3.42 5.46
CA GLU A 171 18.11 -3.42 4.60
C GLU A 171 18.32 -4.81 3.95
N PRO A 172 18.34 -4.90 2.60
CA PRO A 172 18.53 -6.15 1.89
C PRO A 172 20.00 -6.56 1.78
N THR A 173 20.22 -7.86 1.56
CA THR A 173 21.53 -8.38 1.15
C THR A 173 21.78 -8.13 -0.35
N LEU A 174 23.03 -8.25 -0.79
CA LEU A 174 23.38 -8.10 -2.20
C LEU A 174 22.65 -9.12 -3.09
N ASP A 175 22.52 -10.37 -2.63
CA ASP A 175 21.78 -11.41 -3.37
C ASP A 175 20.30 -11.03 -3.59
N GLN A 176 19.67 -10.39 -2.59
CA GLN A 176 18.29 -9.92 -2.73
C GLN A 176 18.17 -8.76 -3.72
N LEU A 177 19.19 -7.89 -3.76
CA LEU A 177 19.28 -6.82 -4.76
C LEU A 177 19.46 -7.40 -6.17
N GLU A 178 20.29 -8.43 -6.34
CA GLU A 178 20.47 -9.10 -7.63
C GLU A 178 19.14 -9.70 -8.14
N VAL A 179 18.39 -10.38 -7.28
CA VAL A 179 17.05 -10.90 -7.63
C VAL A 179 16.11 -9.78 -8.06
N SER A 180 16.08 -8.68 -7.30
CA SER A 180 15.25 -7.51 -7.61
C SER A 180 15.63 -6.86 -8.94
N ILE A 181 16.94 -6.65 -9.17
CA ILE A 181 17.48 -6.12 -10.42
C ILE A 181 17.12 -7.01 -11.60
N ARG A 182 17.27 -8.34 -11.45
CA ARG A 182 16.94 -9.28 -12.52
C ARG A 182 15.46 -9.25 -12.86
N ALA A 183 14.60 -9.20 -11.84
CA ALA A 183 13.15 -9.07 -12.02
C ALA A 183 12.79 -7.74 -12.72
N LEU A 184 13.39 -6.63 -12.30
CA LEU A 184 13.18 -5.31 -12.92
C LEU A 184 13.61 -5.31 -14.39
N ARG A 185 14.79 -5.85 -14.70
CA ARG A 185 15.28 -5.97 -16.10
C ARG A 185 14.34 -6.80 -16.97
N GLU A 186 13.75 -7.86 -16.42
CA GLU A 186 12.79 -8.70 -17.16
C GLU A 186 11.51 -7.93 -17.48
N VAL A 187 10.96 -7.18 -16.51
CA VAL A 187 9.79 -6.32 -16.74
C VAL A 187 10.08 -5.28 -17.82
N LEU A 188 11.22 -4.61 -17.74
CA LEU A 188 11.62 -3.60 -18.74
C LEU A 188 11.81 -4.20 -20.14
N ALA A 189 12.36 -5.42 -20.23
CA ALA A 189 12.52 -6.12 -21.51
C ALA A 189 11.16 -6.49 -22.14
N LEU A 190 10.19 -6.89 -21.32
CA LEU A 190 8.83 -7.15 -21.77
C LEU A 190 8.12 -5.88 -22.24
N GLU A 191 8.25 -4.77 -21.50
CA GLU A 191 7.68 -3.48 -21.89
C GLU A 191 8.26 -3.00 -23.23
N GLN A 192 9.58 -3.08 -23.42
CA GLN A 192 10.23 -2.73 -24.71
C GLN A 192 9.78 -3.65 -25.86
N GLY A 193 9.62 -4.94 -25.59
CA GLY A 193 9.13 -5.91 -26.58
C GLY A 193 7.65 -5.69 -26.95
N GLU A 194 6.82 -5.27 -26.00
CA GLU A 194 5.43 -4.90 -26.22
C GLU A 194 5.30 -3.59 -26.99
N ASP A 195 6.11 -2.58 -26.68
CA ASP A 195 6.16 -1.32 -27.41
C ASP A 195 6.54 -1.55 -28.89
N ALA A 196 7.60 -2.33 -29.14
CA ALA A 196 8.02 -2.69 -30.50
C ALA A 196 6.93 -3.47 -31.28
N ARG A 197 6.15 -4.31 -30.59
CA ARG A 197 5.06 -5.09 -31.19
C ARG A 197 3.81 -4.25 -31.43
N SER A 198 3.56 -3.26 -30.57
CA SER A 198 2.48 -2.29 -30.69
C SER A 198 2.73 -1.34 -31.88
N GLU A 199 3.95 -0.80 -32.00
CA GLU A 199 4.38 0.02 -33.14
C GLU A 199 4.23 -0.72 -34.47
N ALA A 200 4.70 -1.97 -34.55
CA ALA A 200 4.54 -2.81 -35.74
C ALA A 200 3.06 -3.10 -36.09
N ARG A 201 2.18 -3.21 -35.09
CA ARG A 201 0.74 -3.45 -35.32
C ARG A 201 0.03 -2.19 -35.81
N VAL A 202 0.48 -1.01 -35.39
CA VAL A 202 -0.01 0.28 -35.88
C VAL A 202 0.44 0.52 -37.33
N GLU A 203 1.69 0.18 -37.66
CA GLU A 203 2.19 0.29 -39.05
C GLU A 203 1.49 -0.67 -40.02
N VAL A 204 1.12 -1.88 -39.60
CA VAL A 204 0.42 -2.85 -40.47
C VAL A 204 -1.07 -2.50 -40.67
N MET A 205 -1.62 -1.59 -39.86
CA MET A 205 -3.00 -1.10 -40.01
C MET A 205 -3.09 0.27 -40.70
N ALA A 206 -1.95 0.87 -41.10
CA ALA A 206 -1.87 2.10 -41.90
C ALA A 206 -1.64 1.77 -43.39
#